data_AF-A0A1B9VHI6-F1
#
_entry.id   AF-A0A1B9VHI6-F1
#
_cell.length_a   1.000
_cell.length_b   1.000
_cell.length_c   1.000
_cell.angle_alpha   90.00
_cell.angle_beta   90.00
_cell.angle_gamma   90.00
#
_symmetry.space_group_name_H-M   'P 1'
#
loop_
_entity.id
_entity.type
_entity.pdbx_description
1 polymer ?
#
loop_
_entity_poly.entity_id
_entity_poly.type
_entity_poly.pdbx_seq_one_letter_code
_entity_poly.pdbx_strand_id
1 'polypeptide(L)'
;MSNHTDQRRASSARDMAGRDINKSYVVNTYPQSAIEKLLKHLDEQINQNDTVSETMDELVRYYSRRSVDGIDGLENKLNAAGMSHVYLDAIEKKEMFSKLLYRFSMYSTAQQIFVRFLAKAENEFNSVIYPEINNISESEINRLVLDRIVNPIVGDCVSDNFYVSHNHVIGMVYWLAEQCFIRWHR
;
A
#
# COMPACT_ATOMS: atom_id res chain seq x y z
N MET A 1 27.82 3.95 68.65
CA MET A 1 28.80 3.89 67.54
C MET A 1 28.07 4.30 66.26
N SER A 2 28.40 5.45 65.68
CA SER A 2 27.74 5.98 64.48
C SER A 2 28.54 5.55 63.25
N ASN A 3 27.93 4.78 62.34
CA ASN A 3 28.56 4.40 61.08
C ASN A 3 28.41 5.55 60.08
N HIS A 4 29.49 6.31 59.91
CA HIS A 4 29.57 7.35 58.89
C HIS A 4 30.04 6.71 57.59
N THR A 5 29.15 6.56 56.61
CA THR A 5 29.51 6.03 55.29
C THR A 5 29.88 7.19 54.38
N ASP A 6 31.14 7.25 53.94
CA ASP A 6 31.64 8.25 52.98
C ASP A 6 31.59 7.68 51.55
N GLN A 7 30.85 8.35 50.66
CA GLN A 7 30.61 7.93 49.27
C GLN A 7 31.31 8.82 48.23
N ARG A 8 32.28 9.66 48.64
CA ARG A 8 32.90 10.71 47.79
C ARG A 8 33.70 10.24 46.55
N ARG A 9 33.74 8.95 46.23
CA ARG A 9 34.48 8.39 45.06
C ARG A 9 33.70 7.40 44.21
N ALA A 10 32.38 7.46 44.25
CA ALA A 10 31.55 6.57 43.44
C ALA A 10 31.48 7.09 42.00
N SER A 11 32.11 6.40 41.04
CA SER A 11 32.02 6.72 39.60
C SER A 11 31.42 5.55 38.82
N SER A 12 30.51 5.86 37.92
CA SER A 12 29.91 4.92 36.97
C SER A 12 29.70 5.66 35.66
N ALA A 13 29.89 4.96 34.54
CA ALA A 13 29.57 5.47 33.20
C ALA A 13 28.06 5.50 32.92
N ARG A 14 27.22 5.13 33.90
CA ARG A 14 25.75 5.08 33.84
C ARG A 14 25.15 5.50 35.19
N ASP A 15 23.82 5.53 35.25
CA ASP A 15 23.02 5.95 36.40
C ASP A 15 23.45 5.31 37.73
N MET A 16 23.57 6.14 38.78
CA MET A 16 23.85 5.75 40.16
C MET A 16 22.69 6.21 41.03
N ALA A 17 21.95 5.30 41.67
CA ALA A 17 20.92 5.67 42.64
C ALA A 17 21.02 4.84 43.92
N GLY A 18 20.78 5.51 45.06
CA GLY A 18 20.90 4.91 46.39
C GLY A 18 19.64 4.22 46.93
N ARG A 19 18.55 4.11 46.14
CA ARG A 19 17.35 3.37 46.57
C ARG A 19 16.72 2.50 45.48
N ASP A 20 16.32 3.04 44.33
CA ASP A 20 15.94 2.28 43.12
C ASP A 20 16.08 3.14 41.85
N ILE A 21 16.47 2.54 40.73
CA ILE A 21 16.43 3.16 39.39
C ILE A 21 15.26 2.53 38.64
N ASN A 22 14.13 3.24 38.55
CA ASN A 22 12.98 2.74 37.80
C ASN A 22 13.11 3.18 36.33
N LYS A 23 13.65 2.31 35.47
CA LYS A 23 13.69 2.54 34.02
C LYS A 23 12.35 2.13 33.41
N SER A 24 11.42 3.08 33.28
CA SER A 24 10.22 2.83 32.49
C SER A 24 10.59 2.84 31.01
N TYR A 25 10.69 1.65 30.41
CA TYR A 25 10.70 1.53 28.96
C TYR A 25 9.28 1.81 28.48
N VAL A 26 9.04 2.98 27.89
CA VAL A 26 7.81 3.23 27.15
C VAL A 26 7.89 2.40 25.88
N VAL A 27 7.33 1.19 25.92
CA VAL A 27 7.08 0.42 24.69
C VAL A 27 5.96 1.15 23.98
N ASN A 28 6.33 1.99 23.02
CA ASN A 28 5.37 2.68 22.17
C ASN A 28 4.70 1.65 21.26
N THR A 29 3.67 0.97 21.79
CA THR A 29 2.92 -0.05 21.07
C THR A 29 1.89 0.70 20.25
N TYR A 30 2.28 1.20 19.08
CA TYR A 30 1.32 1.71 18.12
C TYR A 30 0.33 0.59 17.79
N PRO A 31 -0.99 0.86 17.77
CA PRO A 31 -1.95 -0.16 17.40
C PRO A 31 -1.66 -0.60 15.96
N GLN A 32 -1.28 -1.86 15.80
CA GLN A 32 -0.92 -2.43 14.50
C GLN A 32 -2.08 -2.20 13.51
N SER A 33 -1.76 -1.58 12.37
CA SER A 33 -2.75 -1.29 11.34
C SER A 33 -3.37 -2.60 10.82
N ALA A 34 -4.59 -2.55 10.30
CA ALA A 34 -5.23 -3.76 9.80
C ALA A 34 -4.46 -4.38 8.61
N ILE A 35 -3.71 -3.58 7.85
CA ILE A 35 -2.81 -4.05 6.79
C ILE A 35 -1.56 -4.71 7.39
N GLU A 36 -0.95 -4.11 8.40
CA GLU A 36 0.23 -4.70 9.06
C GLU A 36 -0.09 -6.08 9.66
N LYS A 37 -1.30 -6.29 10.21
CA LYS A 37 -1.74 -7.61 10.68
C LYS A 37 -1.80 -8.61 9.53
N LEU A 38 -2.39 -8.22 8.40
CA LEU A 38 -2.49 -9.07 7.21
C LEU A 38 -1.10 -9.38 6.64
N LEU A 39 -0.18 -8.42 6.62
CA LEU A 39 1.19 -8.65 6.14
C LEU A 39 1.91 -9.71 6.98
N LYS A 40 1.79 -9.63 8.31
CA LYS A 40 2.34 -10.66 9.20
C LYS A 40 1.74 -12.03 8.93
N HIS A 41 0.42 -12.12 8.76
CA HIS A 41 -0.25 -13.38 8.42
C HIS A 41 0.17 -13.91 7.05
N LEU A 42 0.44 -13.03 6.09
CA LEU A 42 0.95 -13.43 4.78
C LEU A 42 2.36 -14.01 4.87
N ASP A 43 3.24 -13.40 5.67
CA ASP A 43 4.58 -13.94 5.93
C ASP A 43 4.49 -15.35 6.54
N GLU A 44 3.56 -15.56 7.48
CA GLU A 44 3.29 -16.88 8.06
C GLU A 44 2.81 -17.88 7.00
N GLN A 45 1.86 -17.50 6.13
CA GLN A 45 1.36 -18.35 5.05
C GLN A 45 2.44 -18.73 4.03
N ILE A 46 3.29 -17.78 3.63
CA ILE A 46 4.39 -18.04 2.70
C ILE A 46 5.40 -19.02 3.31
N ASN A 47 5.77 -18.81 4.58
CA ASN A 47 6.72 -19.69 5.27
C ASN A 47 6.17 -21.12 5.48
N GLN A 48 4.85 -21.26 5.62
CA GLN A 48 4.17 -22.55 5.76
C GLN A 48 3.78 -23.18 4.42
N ASN A 49 3.96 -22.46 3.30
CA ASN A 49 3.43 -22.81 1.99
C ASN A 49 1.92 -23.14 2.02
N ASP A 50 1.18 -22.42 2.86
CA ASP A 50 -0.27 -22.53 2.99
C ASP A 50 -0.92 -21.77 1.84
N THR A 51 -1.38 -22.52 0.84
CA THR A 51 -1.94 -21.99 -0.41
C THR A 51 -3.38 -22.41 -0.58
N VAL A 52 -4.15 -21.52 -1.19
CA VAL A 52 -5.58 -21.70 -1.47
C VAL A 52 -5.79 -21.64 -2.98
N SER A 53 -6.60 -22.55 -3.52
CA SER A 53 -6.91 -22.58 -4.95
C SER A 53 -8.03 -21.62 -5.35
N GLU A 54 -8.79 -21.11 -4.38
CA GLU A 54 -9.95 -20.25 -4.59
C GLU A 54 -9.55 -18.76 -4.61
N THR A 55 -10.09 -18.03 -5.57
CA THR A 55 -10.00 -16.57 -5.61
C THR A 55 -11.14 -15.98 -4.79
N MET A 56 -10.84 -15.01 -3.94
CA MET A 56 -11.82 -14.30 -3.13
C MET A 56 -12.86 -13.59 -3.99
N ASP A 57 -14.14 -13.72 -3.64
CA ASP A 57 -15.26 -13.09 -4.35
C ASP A 57 -15.08 -11.57 -4.53
N GLU A 58 -14.55 -10.88 -3.51
CA GLU A 58 -14.26 -9.44 -3.58
C GLU A 58 -13.20 -9.11 -4.62
N LEU A 59 -12.22 -9.99 -4.83
CA LEU A 59 -11.21 -9.83 -5.88
C LEU A 59 -11.78 -10.19 -7.26
N VAL A 60 -12.65 -11.22 -7.32
CA VAL A 60 -13.38 -11.60 -8.55
C VAL A 60 -14.14 -10.41 -9.14
N ARG A 61 -14.74 -9.56 -8.30
CA ARG A 61 -15.37 -8.30 -8.73
C ARG A 61 -14.48 -7.50 -9.67
N TYR A 62 -13.19 -7.36 -9.35
CA TYR A 62 -12.27 -6.51 -10.12
C TYR A 62 -11.85 -7.10 -11.47
N TYR A 63 -12.05 -8.40 -11.69
CA TYR A 63 -11.85 -9.01 -13.01
C TYR A 63 -13.04 -8.80 -13.95
N SER A 64 -14.20 -8.37 -13.43
CA SER A 64 -15.36 -8.02 -14.24
C SER A 64 -15.25 -6.58 -14.75
N ARG A 65 -14.98 -6.41 -16.05
CA ARG A 65 -14.89 -5.08 -16.66
C ARG A 65 -16.21 -4.32 -16.55
N ARG A 66 -16.15 -3.03 -16.19
CA ARG A 66 -17.32 -2.15 -16.04
C ARG A 66 -17.31 -0.98 -17.03
N SER A 67 -17.56 -1.26 -18.30
CA SER A 67 -17.77 -0.19 -19.30
C SER A 67 -19.07 0.56 -19.00
N VAL A 68 -19.06 1.88 -19.11
CA VAL A 68 -20.26 2.72 -18.88
C VAL A 68 -20.42 3.80 -19.97
N ASP A 69 -19.32 4.30 -20.53
CA ASP A 69 -19.28 5.40 -21.51
C ASP A 69 -18.77 4.97 -22.90
N GLY A 70 -18.48 3.67 -23.08
CA GLY A 70 -17.98 3.12 -24.35
C GLY A 70 -16.50 3.37 -24.61
N ILE A 71 -15.77 4.02 -23.70
CA ILE A 71 -14.30 4.21 -23.79
C ILE A 71 -13.62 3.16 -22.93
N ASP A 72 -13.37 2.01 -23.56
CA ASP A 72 -12.87 0.81 -22.89
C ASP A 72 -11.36 0.63 -23.02
N GLY A 73 -10.76 0.12 -21.96
CA GLY A 73 -9.34 -0.20 -21.91
C GLY A 73 -8.46 1.02 -21.64
N LEU A 74 -7.23 0.74 -21.20
CA LEU A 74 -6.30 1.78 -20.76
C LEU A 74 -5.92 2.74 -21.89
N GLU A 75 -5.62 2.21 -23.07
CA GLU A 75 -5.16 2.99 -24.23
C GLU A 75 -6.20 4.03 -24.66
N ASN A 76 -7.45 3.60 -24.87
CA ASN A 76 -8.52 4.50 -25.29
C ASN A 76 -8.81 5.58 -24.24
N LYS A 77 -8.71 5.24 -22.94
CA LYS A 77 -8.89 6.21 -21.86
C LYS A 77 -7.82 7.26 -21.81
N LEU A 78 -6.55 6.87 -21.99
CA LEU A 78 -5.44 7.81 -22.07
C LEU A 78 -5.54 8.68 -23.32
N ASN A 79 -5.95 8.11 -24.45
CA ASN A 79 -6.20 8.87 -25.69
C ASN A 79 -7.31 9.91 -25.49
N ALA A 80 -8.43 9.51 -24.88
CA ALA A 80 -9.53 10.42 -24.56
C ALA A 80 -9.12 11.54 -23.58
N ALA A 81 -8.15 11.27 -22.71
CA ALA A 81 -7.58 12.23 -21.77
C ALA A 81 -6.51 13.17 -22.39
N GLY A 82 -6.15 12.97 -23.66
CA GLY A 82 -5.01 13.69 -24.27
C GLY A 82 -3.64 13.24 -23.74
N MET A 83 -3.56 12.07 -23.10
CA MET A 83 -2.37 11.50 -22.46
C MET A 83 -1.78 10.33 -23.25
N SER A 84 -1.94 10.29 -24.57
CA SER A 84 -1.44 9.18 -25.40
C SER A 84 0.07 8.96 -25.25
N HIS A 85 0.85 10.01 -24.94
CA HIS A 85 2.30 9.93 -24.78
C HIS A 85 2.75 9.06 -23.61
N VAL A 86 1.91 8.87 -22.57
CA VAL A 86 2.27 8.04 -21.41
C VAL A 86 1.95 6.56 -21.61
N TYR A 87 1.30 6.17 -22.70
CA TYR A 87 0.74 4.83 -22.84
C TYR A 87 1.77 3.71 -22.72
N LEU A 88 2.95 3.86 -23.35
CA LEU A 88 4.01 2.84 -23.31
C LEU A 88 4.51 2.56 -21.89
N ASP A 89 4.64 3.61 -21.08
CA ASP A 89 5.03 3.49 -19.68
C ASP A 89 3.88 2.93 -18.83
N ALA A 90 2.65 3.37 -19.10
CA ALA A 90 1.45 2.92 -18.39
C ALA A 90 1.18 1.43 -18.60
N ILE A 91 1.35 0.91 -19.81
CA ILE A 91 1.14 -0.51 -20.12
C ILE A 91 2.19 -1.40 -19.45
N GLU A 92 3.45 -0.96 -19.40
CA GLU A 92 4.52 -1.68 -18.71
C GLU A 92 4.22 -1.77 -17.21
N LYS A 93 3.89 -0.64 -16.57
CA LYS A 93 3.55 -0.61 -15.15
C LYS A 93 2.30 -1.44 -14.83
N LYS A 94 1.27 -1.39 -15.69
CA LYS A 94 0.08 -2.24 -15.58
C LYS A 94 0.49 -3.72 -15.55
N GLU A 95 1.37 -4.13 -16.46
CA GLU A 95 1.85 -5.50 -16.54
C GLU A 95 2.66 -5.92 -15.30
N MET A 96 3.48 -5.02 -14.73
CA MET A 96 4.17 -5.27 -13.46
C MET A 96 3.18 -5.59 -12.34
N PHE A 97 2.09 -4.84 -12.23
CA PHE A 97 1.05 -5.11 -11.25
C PHE A 97 0.31 -6.43 -11.53
N SER A 98 -0.08 -6.70 -12.78
CA SER A 98 -0.71 -7.97 -13.17
C SER A 98 0.13 -9.18 -12.76
N LYS A 99 1.45 -9.13 -13.00
CA LYS A 99 2.39 -10.18 -12.60
C LYS A 99 2.52 -10.33 -11.09
N LEU A 100 2.50 -9.22 -10.35
CA LEU A 100 2.51 -9.23 -8.89
C LEU A 100 1.23 -9.89 -8.35
N LEU A 101 0.07 -9.48 -8.86
CA LEU A 101 -1.22 -10.05 -8.49
C LEU A 101 -1.28 -11.56 -8.77
N TYR A 102 -0.79 -11.98 -9.95
CA TYR A 102 -0.71 -13.41 -10.31
C TYR A 102 0.22 -14.19 -9.38
N ARG A 103 1.42 -13.66 -9.07
CA ARG A 103 2.40 -14.31 -8.18
C ARG A 103 1.81 -14.66 -6.82
N PHE A 104 0.95 -13.79 -6.30
CA PHE A 104 0.37 -13.92 -4.98
C PHE A 104 -1.08 -14.43 -5.00
N SER A 105 -1.59 -14.86 -6.16
CA SER A 105 -2.97 -15.32 -6.33
C SER A 105 -3.31 -16.53 -5.47
N MET A 106 -2.33 -17.37 -5.13
CA MET A 106 -2.54 -18.58 -4.32
C MET A 106 -2.53 -18.32 -2.81
N TYR A 107 -2.31 -17.09 -2.35
CA TYR A 107 -2.30 -16.76 -0.91
C TYR A 107 -3.54 -15.95 -0.56
N SER A 108 -4.46 -16.52 0.20
CA SER A 108 -5.72 -15.86 0.58
C SER A 108 -5.48 -14.54 1.33
N THR A 109 -4.44 -14.46 2.16
CA THR A 109 -4.10 -13.21 2.86
C THR A 109 -3.57 -12.15 1.90
N ALA A 110 -2.80 -12.53 0.87
CA ALA A 110 -2.36 -11.59 -0.16
C ALA A 110 -3.55 -11.06 -0.98
N GLN A 111 -4.49 -11.94 -1.33
CA GLN A 111 -5.73 -11.53 -2.00
C GLN A 111 -6.51 -10.50 -1.16
N GLN A 112 -6.63 -10.68 0.16
CA GLN A 112 -7.24 -9.69 1.06
C GLN A 112 -6.51 -8.34 1.04
N ILE A 113 -5.18 -8.35 1.01
CA ILE A 113 -4.36 -7.13 0.91
C ILE A 113 -4.64 -6.42 -0.40
N PHE A 114 -4.63 -7.14 -1.53
CA PHE A 114 -4.92 -6.55 -2.84
C PHE A 114 -6.32 -5.96 -2.93
N VAL A 115 -7.34 -6.65 -2.40
CA VAL A 115 -8.71 -6.13 -2.37
C VAL A 115 -8.77 -4.78 -1.63
N ARG A 116 -8.07 -4.66 -0.50
CA ARG A 116 -8.00 -3.41 0.27
C ARG A 116 -7.28 -2.30 -0.49
N PHE A 117 -6.16 -2.62 -1.15
CA PHE A 117 -5.42 -1.65 -1.96
C PHE A 117 -6.21 -1.19 -3.19
N LEU A 118 -6.86 -2.11 -3.90
CA LEU A 118 -7.73 -1.81 -5.04
C LEU A 118 -8.91 -0.94 -4.60
N ALA A 119 -9.55 -1.25 -3.47
CA ALA A 119 -10.67 -0.45 -2.95
C ALA A 119 -10.23 0.95 -2.53
N LYS A 120 -9.05 1.08 -1.89
CA LYS A 120 -8.47 2.38 -1.52
C LYS A 120 -8.17 3.21 -2.76
N ALA A 121 -7.50 2.63 -3.76
CA ALA A 121 -7.18 3.32 -5.00
C ALA A 121 -8.45 3.71 -5.79
N GLU A 122 -9.42 2.80 -5.95
CA GLU A 122 -10.71 3.08 -6.59
C GLU A 122 -11.42 4.24 -5.90
N ASN A 123 -11.49 4.22 -4.56
CA ASN A 123 -12.18 5.25 -3.79
C ASN A 123 -11.48 6.62 -3.89
N GLU A 124 -10.19 6.69 -3.56
CA GLU A 124 -9.43 7.96 -3.62
C GLU A 124 -9.47 8.57 -5.02
N PHE A 125 -9.33 7.73 -6.05
CA PHE A 125 -9.40 8.20 -7.40
C PHE A 125 -10.78 8.76 -7.74
N ASN A 126 -11.85 7.98 -7.54
CA ASN A 126 -13.19 8.37 -7.97
C ASN A 126 -13.77 9.51 -7.13
N SER A 127 -13.39 9.62 -5.85
CA SER A 127 -13.92 10.64 -4.94
C SER A 127 -13.10 11.92 -4.88
N VAL A 128 -11.79 11.87 -5.14
CA VAL A 128 -10.89 13.04 -5.00
C VAL A 128 -10.29 13.44 -6.35
N ILE A 129 -9.76 12.50 -7.13
CA ILE A 129 -8.99 12.82 -8.33
C ILE A 129 -9.91 13.08 -9.54
N TYR A 130 -10.88 12.20 -9.76
CA TYR A 130 -11.80 12.28 -10.90
C TYR A 130 -12.62 13.58 -10.95
N PRO A 131 -13.11 14.15 -9.82
CA PRO A 131 -13.78 15.45 -9.84
C PRO A 131 -12.92 16.59 -10.38
N GLU A 132 -11.60 16.53 -10.17
CA GLU A 132 -10.67 17.61 -10.48
C GLU A 132 -9.96 17.47 -11.83
N ILE A 133 -10.13 16.35 -12.52
CA ILE A 133 -9.30 15.96 -13.67
C ILE A 133 -9.25 16.98 -14.83
N ASN A 134 -10.31 17.77 -15.01
CA ASN A 134 -10.37 18.82 -16.03
C ASN A 134 -9.97 20.21 -15.50
N ASN A 135 -9.81 20.36 -14.18
CA ASN A 135 -9.51 21.64 -13.52
C ASN A 135 -8.02 21.82 -13.26
N ILE A 136 -7.26 20.73 -13.23
CA ILE A 136 -5.85 20.72 -12.86
C ILE A 136 -4.99 20.14 -13.99
N SER A 137 -3.70 20.46 -13.97
CA SER A 137 -2.74 19.96 -14.96
C SER A 137 -2.41 18.47 -14.77
N GLU A 138 -1.89 17.83 -15.82
CA GLU A 138 -1.38 16.45 -15.77
C GLU A 138 -0.40 16.22 -14.60
N SER A 139 0.50 17.18 -14.36
CA SER A 139 1.46 17.13 -13.25
C SER A 139 0.77 17.12 -11.89
N GLU A 140 -0.31 17.88 -11.73
CA GLU A 140 -1.09 17.92 -10.50
C GLU A 140 -1.91 16.65 -10.29
N ILE A 141 -2.47 16.07 -11.35
CA ILE A 141 -3.11 14.74 -11.30
C ILE A 141 -2.11 13.70 -10.83
N ASN A 142 -0.92 13.67 -11.45
CA ASN A 142 0.15 12.74 -11.09
C ASN A 142 0.56 12.91 -9.63
N ARG A 143 0.67 14.16 -9.14
CA ARG A 143 0.96 14.44 -7.73
C ARG A 143 -0.14 13.93 -6.81
N LEU A 144 -1.42 14.13 -7.15
CA LEU A 144 -2.54 13.60 -6.36
C LEU A 144 -2.53 12.08 -6.31
N VAL A 145 -2.29 11.41 -7.45
CA VAL A 145 -2.14 9.94 -7.49
C VAL A 145 -1.01 9.49 -6.57
N LEU A 146 0.15 10.17 -6.63
CA LEU A 146 1.29 9.85 -5.77
C LEU A 146 0.96 10.04 -4.29
N ASP A 147 0.44 11.19 -3.91
CA ASP A 147 0.20 11.57 -2.52
C ASP A 147 -0.94 10.79 -1.87
N ARG A 148 -2.02 10.52 -2.62
CA ARG A 148 -3.25 9.91 -2.10
C ARG A 148 -3.28 8.39 -2.21
N ILE A 149 -2.63 7.83 -3.23
CA ILE A 149 -2.72 6.41 -3.56
C ILE A 149 -1.36 5.73 -3.39
N VAL A 150 -0.35 6.20 -4.12
CA VAL A 150 0.94 5.49 -4.22
C VAL A 150 1.69 5.49 -2.89
N ASN A 151 1.98 6.67 -2.33
CA ASN A 151 2.76 6.80 -1.12
C ASN A 151 2.09 6.12 0.09
N PRO A 152 0.76 6.26 0.31
CA PRO A 152 0.10 5.54 1.40
C PRO A 152 0.16 4.03 1.24
N ILE A 153 -0.07 3.48 0.04
CA ILE A 153 -0.06 2.02 -0.16
C ILE A 153 1.36 1.44 -0.05
N VAL A 154 2.36 2.12 -0.62
CA VAL A 154 3.77 1.71 -0.45
C VAL A 154 4.18 1.80 1.02
N GLY A 155 3.78 2.85 1.72
CA GLY A 155 4.06 3.04 3.15
C GLY A 155 3.40 1.98 4.04
N ASP A 156 2.22 1.49 3.65
CA ASP A 156 1.52 0.40 4.35
C ASP A 156 2.21 -0.97 4.13
N CYS A 157 3.06 -1.13 3.11
CA CYS A 157 3.75 -2.38 2.76
C CYS A 157 5.10 -2.55 3.48
N VAL A 158 5.06 -2.87 4.77
CA VAL A 158 6.25 -3.22 5.56
C VAL A 158 6.28 -4.73 5.81
N SER A 159 6.74 -5.51 4.84
CA SER A 159 6.91 -6.97 4.94
C SER A 159 8.13 -7.43 4.14
N ASP A 160 8.79 -8.49 4.63
CA ASP A 160 9.99 -9.05 4.00
C ASP A 160 9.65 -9.91 2.77
N ASN A 161 8.56 -10.68 2.80
CA ASN A 161 8.17 -11.55 1.69
C ASN A 161 7.14 -10.90 0.75
N PHE A 162 6.51 -9.80 1.17
CA PHE A 162 5.56 -9.06 0.35
C PHE A 162 6.00 -7.61 0.16
N TYR A 163 6.48 -7.31 -1.05
CA TYR A 163 6.97 -5.99 -1.42
C TYR A 163 6.19 -5.41 -2.59
N VAL A 164 5.79 -4.15 -2.45
CA VAL A 164 5.11 -3.37 -3.49
C VAL A 164 5.87 -2.05 -3.68
N SER A 165 6.42 -1.83 -4.87
CA SER A 165 7.07 -0.56 -5.21
C SER A 165 6.09 0.45 -5.80
N HIS A 166 6.51 1.72 -5.92
CA HIS A 166 5.77 2.77 -6.60
C HIS A 166 5.27 2.35 -7.99
N ASN A 167 6.10 1.68 -8.78
CA ASN A 167 5.71 1.21 -10.12
C ASN A 167 4.58 0.19 -10.08
N HIS A 168 4.55 -0.70 -9.07
CA HIS A 168 3.46 -1.66 -8.90
C HIS A 168 2.16 -0.95 -8.52
N VAL A 169 2.21 0.06 -7.63
CA VAL A 169 1.00 0.80 -7.23
C VAL A 169 0.49 1.72 -8.33
N ILE A 170 1.37 2.38 -9.07
CA ILE A 170 0.98 3.13 -10.28
C ILE A 170 0.37 2.16 -11.31
N GLY A 171 0.99 0.99 -11.49
CA GLY A 171 0.48 -0.09 -12.31
C GLY A 171 -0.91 -0.57 -11.89
N MET A 172 -1.18 -0.63 -10.59
CA MET A 172 -2.49 -0.94 -10.03
C MET A 172 -3.56 0.08 -10.43
N VAL A 173 -3.22 1.37 -10.42
CA VAL A 173 -4.12 2.43 -10.91
C VAL A 173 -4.41 2.22 -12.41
N TYR A 174 -3.38 1.99 -13.24
CA TYR A 174 -3.61 1.71 -14.67
C TYR A 174 -4.39 0.41 -14.91
N TRP A 175 -4.20 -0.60 -14.07
CA TRP A 175 -4.96 -1.84 -14.12
C TRP A 175 -6.44 -1.61 -13.79
N LEU A 176 -6.77 -0.79 -12.78
CA LEU A 176 -8.14 -0.37 -12.50
C LEU A 176 -8.74 0.41 -13.68
N ALA A 177 -7.94 1.21 -14.39
CA ALA A 177 -8.40 1.94 -15.57
C ALA A 177 -8.75 0.97 -16.72
N GLU A 178 -7.90 -0.02 -16.97
CA GLU A 178 -8.13 -1.10 -17.93
C GLU A 178 -9.43 -1.88 -17.62
N GLN A 179 -9.67 -2.20 -16.35
CA GLN A 179 -10.89 -2.88 -15.90
C GLN A 179 -12.12 -1.96 -15.79
N CYS A 180 -11.93 -0.68 -16.05
CA CYS A 180 -12.98 0.34 -16.02
C CYS A 180 -13.60 0.67 -14.66
N PHE A 181 -12.83 0.47 -13.59
CA PHE A 181 -13.18 0.95 -12.26
C PHE A 181 -12.85 2.43 -12.04
N ILE A 182 -11.93 2.98 -12.85
CA ILE A 182 -11.55 4.39 -12.83
C ILE A 182 -11.54 4.97 -14.25
N ARG A 183 -11.69 6.30 -14.36
CA ARG A 183 -11.79 7.02 -15.63
C ARG A 183 -10.82 8.18 -15.68
N TRP A 184 -10.02 8.23 -16.74
CA TRP A 184 -9.06 9.32 -16.99
C TRP A 184 -9.59 10.45 -17.88
N HIS A 185 -10.86 10.40 -18.23
CA HIS A 185 -11.51 11.40 -19.04
C HIS A 185 -12.93 11.61 -18.52
N ARG A 186 -13.56 12.72 -18.93
CA ARG A 186 -14.98 12.97 -18.75
C ARG A 186 -15.72 12.88 -20.08
#